data_AF-A0A4V2ZZ06-F1
#
_entry.id   AF-A0A4V2ZZ06-F1
#
_cell.length_a   1.000
_cell.length_b   1.000
_cell.length_c   1.000
_cell.angle_alpha   90.00
_cell.angle_beta   90.00
_cell.angle_gamma   90.00
#
_symmetry.space_group_name_H-M   'P 1'
#
loop_
_entity.id
_entity.type
_entity.pdbx_description
1 polymer ?
#
loop_
_entity_poly.entity_id
_entity_poly.type
_entity_poly.pdbx_seq_one_letter_code
_entity_poly.pdbx_strand_id
1 'polypeptide(L)'
;MTAAQLNNQFALYVRLAGGTLTGSLTVPGLTVTGGLTATGLVTTADLAAQAANTVLANATSSSASPAAFTMPSCSSSSSAPQWTAGSGFNCGTVAMSGANSNITSLTGLTTSLSVPPGGVGASTQTAHAPLIGDGTSAVSSSPGAGTSGQFFQSQGAGADPVWGNSTSYDNVFNSMTAAQISDVQACTLTQDVTSVIQAAVNTYGAAWLPYGCYRTRECCNHLYWNRALRPSHLWEYEHVFGPGHEP
;
A
#
# COMPACT_ATOMS: atom_id res chain seq x y z
N MET A 1 -78.19 53.89 0.27
CA MET A 1 -77.20 53.30 1.19
C MET A 1 -76.69 54.40 2.10
N THR A 2 -76.81 54.25 3.41
CA THR A 2 -76.30 55.26 4.37
C THR A 2 -74.77 55.19 4.43
N ALA A 3 -74.09 56.27 4.81
CA ALA A 3 -72.63 56.27 4.97
C ALA A 3 -72.15 55.14 5.93
N ALA A 4 -72.97 54.79 6.93
CA ALA A 4 -72.74 53.66 7.83
C ALA A 4 -72.84 52.28 7.13
N GLN A 5 -73.70 52.13 6.12
CA GLN A 5 -73.76 50.90 5.31
C GLN A 5 -72.56 50.78 4.38
N LEU A 6 -72.04 51.89 3.85
CA LEU A 6 -70.83 51.90 3.03
C LEU A 6 -69.58 51.57 3.88
N ASN A 7 -69.48 52.15 5.08
CA ASN A 7 -68.38 51.91 6.00
C ASN A 7 -68.33 50.46 6.51
N ASN A 8 -69.50 49.85 6.78
CA ASN A 8 -69.59 48.44 7.13
C ASN A 8 -69.27 47.49 5.95
N GLN A 9 -69.54 47.91 4.71
CA GLN A 9 -69.15 47.13 3.52
C GLN A 9 -67.63 47.19 3.26
N PHE A 10 -66.98 48.33 3.53
CA PHE A 10 -65.52 48.47 3.42
C PHE A 10 -64.75 47.78 4.56
N ALA A 11 -65.34 47.67 5.75
CA ALA A 11 -64.71 47.00 6.88
C ALA A 11 -64.60 45.47 6.72
N LEU A 12 -65.38 44.86 5.81
CA LEU A 12 -65.44 43.41 5.71
C LEU A 12 -64.47 42.82 4.66
N TYR A 13 -64.23 43.49 3.52
CA TYR A 13 -63.28 43.01 2.50
C TYR A 13 -62.77 44.15 1.58
N VAL A 14 -61.70 44.87 1.95
CA VAL A 14 -60.92 45.63 0.94
C VAL A 14 -60.02 44.65 0.21
N ARG A 15 -60.37 44.31 -1.04
CA ARG A 15 -59.43 43.63 -1.93
C ARG A 15 -58.40 44.64 -2.42
N LEU A 16 -57.17 44.57 -1.92
CA LEU A 16 -56.05 45.26 -2.55
C LEU A 16 -55.64 44.47 -3.79
N ALA A 17 -56.03 44.95 -4.98
CA ALA A 17 -55.57 44.42 -6.25
C ALA A 17 -54.24 45.10 -6.64
N GLY A 18 -53.16 44.76 -5.93
CA GLY A 18 -51.82 45.34 -6.13
C GLY A 18 -51.58 46.66 -5.38
N GLY A 19 -50.31 47.08 -5.33
CA GLY A 19 -49.84 48.28 -4.64
C GLY A 19 -48.63 48.02 -3.73
N THR A 20 -47.84 49.06 -3.46
CA THR A 20 -46.71 49.01 -2.50
C THR A 20 -47.13 49.73 -1.22
N LEU A 21 -47.11 49.02 -0.10
CA LEU A 21 -47.24 49.64 1.22
C LEU A 21 -45.87 50.13 1.64
N THR A 22 -45.73 51.44 1.85
CA THR A 22 -44.46 52.08 2.23
C THR A 22 -44.31 52.27 3.75
N GLY A 23 -45.32 51.86 4.53
CA GLY A 23 -45.33 51.89 6.00
C GLY A 23 -45.43 50.49 6.62
N SER A 24 -45.44 50.42 7.96
CA SER A 24 -45.63 49.15 8.67
C SER A 24 -47.05 48.60 8.46
N LEU A 25 -47.13 47.29 8.22
CA LEU A 25 -48.38 46.55 8.12
C LEU A 25 -48.43 45.52 9.24
N THR A 26 -49.45 45.58 10.09
CA THR A 26 -49.72 44.58 11.13
C THR A 26 -51.01 43.85 10.78
N VAL A 27 -50.93 42.56 10.45
CA VAL A 27 -52.09 41.72 10.15
C VAL A 27 -52.12 40.54 11.12
N PRO A 28 -53.02 40.52 12.10
CA PRO A 28 -53.25 39.34 12.93
C PRO A 28 -53.74 38.18 12.05
N GLY A 29 -53.02 37.06 12.04
CA GLY A 29 -53.44 35.86 11.31
C GLY A 29 -53.38 35.98 9.78
N LEU A 30 -52.35 36.63 9.23
CA LEU A 30 -52.13 36.70 7.79
C LEU A 30 -52.03 35.28 7.18
N THR A 31 -52.94 34.97 6.25
CA THR A 31 -52.86 33.77 5.41
C THR A 31 -52.52 34.19 3.99
N VAL A 32 -51.34 33.83 3.50
CA VAL A 32 -50.92 34.07 2.11
C VAL A 32 -51.15 32.80 1.31
N THR A 33 -52.13 32.79 0.42
CA THR A 33 -52.47 31.62 -0.42
C THR A 33 -51.56 31.46 -1.64
N GLY A 34 -50.64 32.40 -1.86
CA GLY A 34 -49.64 32.40 -2.94
C GLY A 34 -48.20 32.46 -2.40
N GLY A 35 -47.28 33.01 -3.19
CA GLY A 35 -45.90 33.22 -2.76
C GLY A 35 -45.75 34.44 -1.85
N LEU A 36 -45.02 34.27 -0.75
CA LEU A 36 -44.51 35.37 0.07
C LEU A 36 -43.01 35.53 -0.18
N THR A 37 -42.60 36.64 -0.78
CA THR A 37 -41.19 37.00 -0.93
C THR A 37 -40.84 38.05 0.11
N ALA A 38 -40.22 37.65 1.21
CA ALA A 38 -39.66 38.57 2.18
C ALA A 38 -38.24 38.97 1.74
N THR A 39 -38.04 40.25 1.41
CA THR A 39 -36.72 40.81 1.05
C THR A 39 -36.01 41.47 2.23
N GLY A 40 -36.68 41.56 3.39
CA GLY A 40 -36.15 42.11 4.63
C GLY A 40 -35.71 41.03 5.63
N LEU A 41 -35.43 41.44 6.87
CA LEU A 41 -35.08 40.54 7.96
C LEU A 41 -36.28 39.66 8.34
N VAL A 42 -36.15 38.34 8.14
CA VAL A 42 -37.01 37.32 8.74
C VAL A 42 -36.21 36.70 9.88
N THR A 43 -36.61 36.94 11.11
CA THR A 43 -35.94 36.41 12.30
C THR A 43 -36.41 34.98 12.59
N THR A 44 -35.73 34.30 13.51
CA THR A 44 -36.15 32.97 13.97
C THR A 44 -37.50 32.99 14.70
N ALA A 45 -37.92 34.13 15.25
CA ALA A 45 -39.25 34.30 15.87
C ALA A 45 -40.37 34.46 14.84
N ASP A 46 -40.04 34.86 13.61
CA ASP A 46 -40.97 34.98 12.49
C ASP A 46 -41.22 33.63 11.79
N LEU A 47 -40.35 32.64 12.02
CA LEU A 47 -40.53 31.27 11.55
C LEU A 47 -41.53 30.53 12.46
N ALA A 48 -42.39 29.72 11.87
CA ALA A 48 -43.31 28.87 12.63
C ALA A 48 -42.56 27.91 13.56
N ALA A 49 -43.18 27.57 14.69
CA ALA A 49 -42.66 26.57 15.63
C ALA A 49 -42.36 25.26 14.89
N GLN A 50 -41.10 24.83 14.96
CA GLN A 50 -40.65 23.58 14.36
C GLN A 50 -40.83 22.44 15.37
N ALA A 51 -41.06 21.22 14.87
CA ALA A 51 -41.03 20.04 15.72
C ALA A 51 -39.62 19.84 16.30
N ALA A 52 -39.52 19.26 17.50
CA ALA A 52 -38.23 18.94 18.10
C ALA A 52 -37.39 18.07 17.15
N ASN A 53 -36.07 18.29 17.15
CA ASN A 53 -35.11 17.57 16.29
C ASN A 53 -35.43 17.66 14.79
N THR A 54 -35.89 18.82 14.31
CA THR A 54 -36.06 19.08 12.88
C THR A 54 -35.26 20.29 12.42
N VAL A 55 -34.97 20.34 11.13
CA VAL A 55 -34.32 21.45 10.44
C VAL A 55 -35.11 21.82 9.19
N LEU A 56 -35.22 23.11 8.88
CA LEU A 56 -35.77 23.55 7.59
C LEU A 56 -34.70 23.47 6.52
N ALA A 57 -34.91 22.62 5.52
CA ALA A 57 -33.99 22.47 4.40
C ALA A 57 -34.74 22.24 3.09
N ASN A 58 -34.13 22.63 1.97
CA ASN A 58 -34.48 22.08 0.67
C ASN A 58 -33.49 20.95 0.38
N ALA A 59 -33.87 19.72 0.70
CA ALA A 59 -33.01 18.57 0.44
C ALA A 59 -33.15 18.00 -0.99
N THR A 60 -33.94 18.62 -1.85
CA THR A 60 -34.07 18.16 -3.24
C THR A 60 -32.81 18.49 -4.04
N SER A 61 -32.58 17.79 -5.14
CA SER A 61 -31.49 18.12 -6.09
C SER A 61 -31.84 19.29 -7.01
N SER A 62 -32.82 20.12 -6.64
CA SER A 62 -33.39 21.19 -7.46
C SER A 62 -33.90 22.35 -6.60
N SER A 63 -34.41 23.41 -7.22
CA SER A 63 -35.10 24.47 -6.49
C SER A 63 -36.48 24.01 -6.04
N ALA A 64 -36.72 23.99 -4.73
CA ALA A 64 -38.01 23.69 -4.12
C ALA A 64 -38.18 24.51 -2.84
N SER A 65 -39.42 24.67 -2.38
CA SER A 65 -39.71 25.30 -1.09
C SER A 65 -39.08 24.49 0.05
N PRO A 66 -38.44 25.13 1.04
CA PRO A 66 -37.91 24.44 2.21
C PRO A 66 -39.01 23.67 2.95
N ALA A 67 -38.69 22.46 3.38
CA ALA A 67 -39.56 21.62 4.19
C ALA A 67 -38.87 21.28 5.51
N ALA A 68 -39.65 20.86 6.51
CA ALA A 68 -39.09 20.33 7.75
C ALA A 68 -38.53 18.92 7.51
N PHE A 69 -37.24 18.75 7.79
CA PHE A 69 -36.54 17.47 7.77
C PHE A 69 -36.25 17.01 9.19
N THR A 70 -36.59 15.76 9.50
CA THR A 70 -36.21 15.13 10.77
C THR A 70 -34.69 14.93 10.81
N MET A 71 -34.06 15.41 11.86
CA MET A 71 -32.65 15.18 12.12
C MET A 71 -32.48 13.79 12.76
N PRO A 72 -31.78 12.84 12.12
CA PRO A 72 -31.55 11.54 12.71
C PRO A 72 -30.67 11.65 13.96
N SER A 73 -30.92 10.79 14.96
CA SER A 73 -30.09 10.70 16.16
C SER A 73 -28.80 9.93 15.88
N CYS A 74 -27.89 10.51 15.10
CA CYS A 74 -26.57 9.96 14.82
C CYS A 74 -25.61 10.20 15.99
N SER A 75 -26.03 9.87 17.20
CA SER A 75 -25.35 10.17 18.47
C SER A 75 -24.68 8.95 19.11
N SER A 76 -24.54 7.85 18.37
CA SER A 76 -23.70 6.74 18.81
C SER A 76 -22.22 7.11 18.66
N SER A 77 -21.35 6.38 19.37
CA SER A 77 -19.90 6.59 19.25
C SER A 77 -19.37 6.37 17.82
N SER A 78 -20.07 5.60 16.99
CA SER A 78 -19.66 5.19 15.64
C SER A 78 -20.44 5.85 14.51
N SER A 79 -21.29 6.85 14.81
CA SER A 79 -22.15 7.50 13.81
C SER A 79 -22.03 9.02 13.81
N ALA A 80 -22.21 9.64 12.65
CA ALA A 80 -22.35 11.09 12.53
C ALA A 80 -23.39 11.45 11.46
N PRO A 81 -24.01 12.65 11.56
CA PRO A 81 -24.91 13.12 10.52
C PRO A 81 -24.13 13.40 9.23
N GLN A 82 -24.65 12.90 8.12
CA GLN A 82 -24.15 13.15 6.76
C GLN A 82 -25.27 13.79 5.92
N TRP A 83 -24.88 14.61 4.96
CA TRP A 83 -25.82 15.21 4.00
C TRP A 83 -25.67 14.51 2.65
N THR A 84 -26.79 14.03 2.11
CA THR A 84 -26.88 13.46 0.77
C THR A 84 -27.84 14.29 -0.07
N ALA A 85 -27.37 14.82 -1.20
CA ALA A 85 -28.21 15.61 -2.11
C ALA A 85 -29.40 14.77 -2.63
N GLY A 86 -30.61 15.32 -2.59
CA GLY A 86 -31.83 14.62 -2.98
C GLY A 86 -32.54 13.89 -1.84
N SER A 87 -31.85 13.59 -0.73
CA SER A 87 -32.40 12.80 0.39
C SER A 87 -32.19 13.42 1.77
N GLY A 88 -31.31 14.41 1.91
CA GLY A 88 -31.11 15.17 3.14
C GLY A 88 -30.17 14.51 4.14
N PHE A 89 -30.50 14.62 5.43
CA PHE A 89 -29.67 14.10 6.52
C PHE A 89 -29.86 12.60 6.73
N ASN A 90 -28.76 11.86 6.80
CA ASN A 90 -28.71 10.45 7.16
C ASN A 90 -27.58 10.19 8.19
N CYS A 91 -27.57 9.01 8.81
CA CYS A 91 -26.44 8.60 9.65
C CYS A 91 -25.40 7.86 8.81
N GLY A 92 -24.20 8.39 8.77
CA GLY A 92 -23.01 7.69 8.30
C GLY A 92 -22.23 7.05 9.44
N THR A 93 -21.33 6.13 9.11
CA THR A 93 -20.34 5.59 10.04
C THR A 93 -19.10 6.46 10.10
N VAL A 94 -18.53 6.67 11.29
CA VAL A 94 -17.27 7.41 11.47
C VAL A 94 -16.17 6.53 12.02
N ALA A 95 -14.92 6.88 11.69
CA ALA A 95 -13.74 6.29 12.26
C ALA A 95 -13.63 6.63 13.76
N MET A 96 -13.25 5.66 14.59
CA MET A 96 -13.07 5.84 16.04
C MET A 96 -11.66 5.44 16.47
N SER A 97 -11.20 6.04 17.58
CA SER A 97 -9.95 5.61 18.22
C SER A 97 -9.99 4.11 18.52
N GLY A 98 -9.04 3.35 17.97
CA GLY A 98 -8.95 1.90 18.15
C GLY A 98 -9.93 1.05 17.33
N ALA A 99 -10.86 1.64 16.58
CA ALA A 99 -11.81 0.91 15.72
C ALA A 99 -12.07 1.67 14.42
N ASN A 100 -11.42 1.21 13.34
CA ASN A 100 -11.44 1.85 12.02
C ASN A 100 -11.89 0.89 10.90
N SER A 101 -12.69 -0.13 11.24
CA SER A 101 -13.13 -1.17 10.28
C SER A 101 -14.02 -0.64 9.15
N ASN A 102 -14.61 0.54 9.33
CA ASN A 102 -15.40 1.23 8.33
C ASN A 102 -14.55 2.08 7.35
N ILE A 103 -13.24 2.25 7.59
CA ILE A 103 -12.33 2.87 6.63
C ILE A 103 -11.93 1.81 5.60
N THR A 104 -12.58 1.82 4.45
CA THR A 104 -12.24 0.95 3.32
C THR A 104 -11.33 1.63 2.30
N SER A 105 -11.20 2.96 2.37
CA SER A 105 -10.36 3.76 1.48
C SER A 105 -9.98 5.11 2.11
N LEU A 106 -8.78 5.60 1.77
CA LEU A 106 -8.22 6.90 2.17
C LEU A 106 -7.72 7.67 0.94
N THR A 107 -8.58 7.86 -0.06
CA THR A 107 -8.23 8.48 -1.35
C THR A 107 -7.83 9.97 -1.27
N GLY A 108 -8.10 10.64 -0.14
CA GLY A 108 -7.74 12.05 0.08
C GLY A 108 -6.30 12.27 0.56
N LEU A 109 -5.54 11.21 0.80
CA LEU A 109 -4.18 11.33 1.31
C LEU A 109 -3.20 11.65 0.17
N THR A 110 -2.63 12.86 0.17
CA THR A 110 -1.67 13.31 -0.86
C THR A 110 -0.20 13.05 -0.47
N THR A 111 0.06 12.65 0.77
CA THR A 111 1.39 12.33 1.30
C THR A 111 1.36 10.99 2.04
N SER A 112 2.37 10.14 1.90
CA SER A 112 2.39 8.86 2.62
C SER A 112 2.33 9.08 4.14
N LEU A 113 1.66 8.16 4.85
CA LEU A 113 1.71 8.15 6.31
C LEU A 113 3.14 7.76 6.73
N SER A 114 3.79 8.61 7.51
CA SER A 114 5.14 8.34 8.01
C SER A 114 5.18 7.10 8.90
N VAL A 115 6.38 6.56 9.11
CA VAL A 115 6.57 5.34 9.91
C VAL A 115 6.20 5.49 11.40
N PRO A 116 6.58 6.58 12.11
CA PRO A 116 6.28 6.70 13.54
C PRO A 116 4.79 6.53 13.93
N PRO A 117 3.80 7.03 13.16
CA PRO A 117 2.38 6.79 13.41
C PRO A 117 1.84 5.46 12.84
N GLY A 118 2.70 4.51 12.45
CA GLY A 118 2.31 3.18 11.97
C GLY A 118 2.12 3.05 10.47
N GLY A 119 2.51 4.05 9.68
CA GLY A 119 2.58 3.94 8.23
C GLY A 119 3.84 3.19 7.74
N VAL A 120 3.93 2.93 6.44
CA VAL A 120 5.14 2.38 5.81
C VAL A 120 6.03 3.46 5.20
N GLY A 121 5.60 4.73 5.22
CA GLY A 121 6.33 5.86 4.64
C GLY A 121 6.41 5.89 3.10
N ALA A 122 6.02 4.81 2.41
CA ALA A 122 6.05 4.70 0.95
C ALA A 122 4.64 4.69 0.34
N SER A 123 4.49 5.27 -0.85
CA SER A 123 3.24 5.23 -1.64
C SER A 123 3.07 3.95 -2.44
N THR A 124 4.19 3.33 -2.86
CA THR A 124 4.21 2.12 -3.67
C THR A 124 5.45 1.29 -3.37
N GLN A 125 5.32 -0.04 -3.40
CA GLN A 125 6.42 -1.00 -3.31
C GLN A 125 6.63 -1.71 -4.65
N THR A 126 7.86 -2.14 -4.92
CA THR A 126 8.16 -2.95 -6.10
C THR A 126 7.54 -4.33 -5.95
N ALA A 127 6.72 -4.74 -6.92
CA ALA A 127 6.10 -6.06 -6.89
C ALA A 127 7.17 -7.17 -6.82
N HIS A 128 6.93 -8.17 -5.97
CA HIS A 128 7.85 -9.30 -5.73
C HIS A 128 9.22 -8.93 -5.13
N ALA A 129 9.45 -7.65 -4.83
CA ALA A 129 10.64 -7.23 -4.08
C ALA A 129 10.43 -7.47 -2.59
N PRO A 130 11.46 -7.93 -1.87
CA PRO A 130 11.39 -7.99 -0.42
C PRO A 130 11.44 -6.60 0.20
N LEU A 131 10.93 -6.51 1.43
CA LEU A 131 10.85 -5.27 2.18
C LEU A 131 11.97 -5.22 3.22
N ILE A 132 12.76 -4.15 3.18
CA ILE A 132 13.85 -3.90 4.12
C ILE A 132 13.48 -2.68 4.97
N GLY A 133 13.73 -2.77 6.27
CA GLY A 133 13.49 -1.67 7.21
C GLY A 133 14.56 -0.60 7.09
N ASP A 134 14.15 0.67 7.04
CA ASP A 134 15.04 1.83 6.89
C ASP A 134 14.96 2.76 8.13
N GLY A 135 14.78 2.17 9.30
CA GLY A 135 14.65 2.88 10.58
C GLY A 135 13.44 3.83 10.61
N THR A 136 13.71 5.14 10.60
CA THR A 136 12.70 6.21 10.60
C THR A 136 12.23 6.61 9.21
N SER A 137 12.92 6.18 8.15
CA SER A 137 12.57 6.40 6.75
C SER A 137 11.52 5.40 6.27
N ALA A 138 11.01 5.59 5.05
CA ALA A 138 10.07 4.67 4.43
C ALA A 138 10.67 3.26 4.26
N VAL A 139 9.85 2.22 4.39
CA VAL A 139 10.32 0.85 4.11
C VAL A 139 10.74 0.72 2.65
N SER A 140 11.92 0.17 2.41
CA SER A 140 12.52 0.10 1.08
C SER A 140 12.18 -1.23 0.40
N SER A 141 11.89 -1.20 -0.90
CA SER A 141 11.75 -2.39 -1.76
C SER A 141 13.09 -2.77 -2.40
N SER A 142 14.11 -2.93 -1.57
CA SER A 142 15.50 -3.19 -1.97
C SER A 142 15.81 -4.70 -1.86
N PRO A 143 16.62 -5.27 -2.78
CA PRO A 143 17.22 -4.69 -3.98
C PRO A 143 16.29 -4.73 -5.23
N GLY A 144 15.00 -4.98 -5.05
CA GLY A 144 14.03 -5.21 -6.13
C GLY A 144 13.65 -6.68 -6.27
N ALA A 145 12.87 -7.03 -7.31
CA ALA A 145 12.47 -8.41 -7.57
C ALA A 145 13.66 -9.25 -8.04
N GLY A 146 13.85 -10.42 -7.42
CA GLY A 146 14.88 -11.37 -7.81
C GLY A 146 14.47 -12.23 -9.00
N THR A 147 15.44 -12.91 -9.58
CA THR A 147 15.23 -13.98 -10.56
C THR A 147 15.39 -15.36 -9.93
N SER A 148 14.90 -16.40 -10.61
CA SER A 148 14.97 -17.78 -10.09
C SER A 148 16.42 -18.21 -9.85
N GLY A 149 16.69 -18.84 -8.70
CA GLY A 149 18.01 -19.30 -8.29
C GLY A 149 18.87 -18.26 -7.56
N GLN A 150 18.34 -17.04 -7.33
CA GLN A 150 19.02 -16.02 -6.53
C GLN A 150 18.63 -16.10 -5.05
N PHE A 151 19.56 -15.71 -4.18
CA PHE A 151 19.36 -15.56 -2.74
C PHE A 151 19.82 -14.19 -2.25
N PHE A 152 19.52 -13.89 -1.00
CA PHE A 152 20.00 -12.68 -0.33
C PHE A 152 21.40 -12.84 0.22
N GLN A 153 22.33 -12.08 -0.36
CA GLN A 153 23.70 -11.98 0.08
C GLN A 153 23.87 -10.74 0.96
N SER A 154 24.34 -10.94 2.19
CA SER A 154 24.69 -9.82 3.08
C SER A 154 25.87 -9.05 2.51
N GLN A 155 25.77 -7.72 2.52
CA GLN A 155 26.83 -6.79 2.12
C GLN A 155 27.63 -6.26 3.33
N GLY A 156 27.46 -6.88 4.50
CA GLY A 156 28.03 -6.41 5.76
C GLY A 156 27.08 -5.50 6.55
N ALA A 157 27.53 -5.04 7.71
CA ALA A 157 26.73 -4.24 8.63
C ALA A 157 26.42 -2.85 8.01
N GLY A 158 25.15 -2.47 8.01
CA GLY A 158 24.69 -1.16 7.54
C GLY A 158 24.50 -1.04 6.02
N ALA A 159 24.61 -2.15 5.27
CA ALA A 159 24.28 -2.20 3.86
C ALA A 159 23.09 -3.15 3.62
N ASP A 160 22.21 -2.77 2.70
CA ASP A 160 21.11 -3.63 2.26
C ASP A 160 21.67 -4.92 1.60
N PRO A 161 21.00 -6.07 1.79
CA PRO A 161 21.31 -7.27 1.05
C PRO A 161 21.12 -7.08 -0.45
N VAL A 162 21.93 -7.80 -1.24
CA VAL A 162 21.79 -7.85 -2.71
C VAL A 162 21.37 -9.24 -3.16
N TRP A 163 20.84 -9.35 -4.39
CA TRP A 163 20.64 -10.64 -5.03
C TRP A 163 22.01 -11.22 -5.39
N GLY A 164 22.36 -12.32 -4.73
CA GLY A 164 23.49 -13.17 -5.07
C GLY A 164 23.01 -14.42 -5.78
N ASN A 165 23.84 -14.93 -6.67
CA ASN A 165 23.75 -16.31 -7.14
C ASN A 165 24.62 -17.17 -6.20
N SER A 166 24.37 -18.48 -6.17
CA SER A 166 25.31 -19.39 -5.52
C SER A 166 26.66 -19.31 -6.20
N THR A 167 27.57 -18.56 -5.59
CA THR A 167 29.00 -18.61 -5.89
C THR A 167 29.68 -19.72 -5.09
N SER A 168 28.90 -20.62 -4.48
CA SER A 168 29.43 -21.75 -3.74
C SER A 168 30.15 -22.69 -4.69
N TYR A 169 31.47 -22.75 -4.56
CA TYR A 169 32.24 -23.92 -4.94
C TYR A 169 31.47 -25.16 -4.48
N ASP A 170 31.19 -26.09 -5.38
CA ASP A 170 30.60 -27.35 -4.94
C ASP A 170 31.65 -28.09 -4.12
N ASN A 171 31.28 -28.46 -2.89
CA ASN A 171 32.09 -29.37 -2.11
C ASN A 171 31.99 -30.72 -2.79
N VAL A 172 33.10 -31.21 -3.36
CA VAL A 172 33.10 -32.47 -4.13
C VAL A 172 32.61 -33.65 -3.27
N PHE A 173 32.69 -33.60 -1.94
CA PHE A 173 32.09 -34.64 -1.09
C PHE A 173 30.56 -34.73 -1.21
N ASN A 174 29.87 -33.67 -1.62
CA ASN A 174 28.42 -33.70 -1.88
C ASN A 174 28.06 -34.56 -3.11
N SER A 175 29.01 -34.72 -4.03
CA SER A 175 28.84 -35.48 -5.27
C SER A 175 29.58 -36.84 -5.26
N MET A 176 30.28 -37.17 -4.17
CA MET A 176 30.92 -38.46 -3.94
C MET A 176 30.01 -39.45 -3.19
N THR A 177 30.23 -40.75 -3.43
CA THR A 177 29.68 -41.82 -2.58
C THR A 177 30.41 -41.90 -1.23
N ALA A 178 29.76 -42.47 -0.21
CA ALA A 178 30.38 -42.67 1.10
C ALA A 178 31.70 -43.47 1.03
N ALA A 179 31.82 -44.43 0.09
CA ALA A 179 33.04 -45.20 -0.14
C ALA A 179 34.18 -44.33 -0.72
N GLN A 180 33.86 -43.43 -1.66
CA GLN A 180 34.83 -42.47 -2.21
C GLN A 180 35.28 -41.45 -1.16
N ILE A 181 34.37 -40.94 -0.32
CA ILE A 181 34.71 -40.03 0.78
C ILE A 181 35.64 -40.72 1.77
N SER A 182 35.32 -41.96 2.17
CA SER A 182 36.17 -42.75 3.06
C SER A 182 37.55 -43.03 2.45
N ASP A 183 37.62 -43.32 1.14
CA ASP A 183 38.89 -43.56 0.44
C ASP A 183 39.77 -42.31 0.38
N VAL A 184 39.16 -41.14 0.16
CA VAL A 184 39.84 -39.83 0.13
C VAL A 184 40.34 -39.43 1.51
N GLN A 185 39.51 -39.58 2.54
CA GLN A 185 39.87 -39.24 3.93
C GLN A 185 40.93 -40.18 4.51
N ALA A 186 40.87 -41.48 4.17
CA ALA A 186 41.84 -42.47 4.61
C ALA A 186 43.10 -42.52 3.72
N CYS A 187 43.13 -41.76 2.63
CA CYS A 187 44.21 -41.74 1.65
C CYS A 187 44.56 -43.13 1.08
N THR A 188 43.56 -44.00 0.90
CA THR A 188 43.77 -45.38 0.43
C THR A 188 43.90 -45.51 -1.08
N LEU A 189 43.47 -44.50 -1.85
CA LEU A 189 43.63 -44.40 -3.31
C LEU A 189 43.07 -45.62 -4.09
N THR A 190 41.99 -46.21 -3.61
CA THR A 190 41.33 -47.37 -4.24
C THR A 190 40.19 -46.96 -5.16
N GLN A 191 39.57 -45.80 -4.93
CA GLN A 191 38.43 -45.29 -5.70
C GLN A 191 38.86 -44.21 -6.68
N ASP A 192 38.34 -44.26 -7.91
CA ASP A 192 38.52 -43.18 -8.88
C ASP A 192 37.43 -42.12 -8.70
N VAL A 193 37.83 -40.86 -8.59
CA VAL A 193 36.94 -39.70 -8.39
C VAL A 193 37.03 -38.67 -9.52
N THR A 194 37.70 -38.99 -10.65
CA THR A 194 37.84 -38.08 -11.80
C THR A 194 36.50 -37.55 -12.31
N SER A 195 35.51 -38.42 -12.52
CA SER A 195 34.20 -38.02 -13.06
C SER A 195 33.42 -37.11 -12.13
N VAL A 196 33.55 -37.32 -10.81
CA VAL A 196 32.87 -36.53 -9.77
C VAL A 196 33.45 -35.12 -9.72
N ILE A 197 34.78 -35.01 -9.67
CA ILE A 197 35.48 -33.71 -9.68
C ILE A 197 35.18 -32.96 -10.99
N GLN A 198 35.22 -33.65 -12.13
CA GLN A 198 34.97 -33.02 -13.43
C GLN A 198 33.51 -32.56 -13.57
N ALA A 199 32.55 -33.32 -13.06
CA ALA A 199 31.15 -32.91 -13.03
C ALA A 199 30.94 -31.66 -12.17
N ALA A 200 31.58 -31.59 -11.00
CA ALA A 200 31.52 -30.41 -10.14
C ALA A 200 32.14 -29.17 -10.82
N VAL A 201 33.33 -29.29 -11.42
CA VAL A 201 33.98 -28.19 -12.14
C VAL A 201 33.17 -27.74 -13.35
N ASN A 202 32.60 -28.66 -14.13
CA ASN A 202 31.79 -28.32 -15.31
C ASN A 202 30.47 -27.64 -14.94
N THR A 203 29.87 -28.03 -13.81
CA THR A 203 28.57 -27.51 -13.37
C THR A 203 28.71 -26.15 -12.67
N TYR A 204 29.73 -26.00 -11.83
CA TYR A 204 29.87 -24.85 -10.92
C TYR A 204 31.02 -23.90 -11.28
N GLY A 205 31.80 -24.20 -12.32
CA GLY A 205 32.96 -23.41 -12.77
C GLY A 205 34.20 -23.56 -11.88
N ALA A 206 34.02 -23.89 -10.60
CA ALA A 206 35.07 -24.24 -9.65
C ALA A 206 34.51 -25.20 -8.58
N ALA A 207 35.37 -26.06 -8.04
CA ALA A 207 35.01 -27.04 -7.02
C ALA A 207 35.94 -26.91 -5.80
N TRP A 208 35.38 -27.05 -4.60
CA TRP A 208 36.15 -27.09 -3.36
C TRP A 208 36.52 -28.55 -3.06
N LEU A 209 37.81 -28.81 -2.94
CA LEU A 209 38.36 -30.11 -2.57
C LEU A 209 38.72 -30.09 -1.08
N PRO A 210 37.95 -30.79 -0.22
CA PRO A 210 38.34 -31.03 1.16
C PRO A 210 39.75 -31.65 1.28
N TYR A 211 40.34 -31.59 2.45
CA TYR A 211 41.63 -32.25 2.68
C TYR A 211 41.53 -33.78 2.50
N GLY A 212 42.45 -34.38 1.74
CA GLY A 212 42.50 -35.81 1.48
C GLY A 212 43.33 -36.17 0.24
N CYS A 213 43.39 -37.46 -0.09
CA CYS A 213 44.09 -37.95 -1.27
C CYS A 213 43.10 -38.39 -2.35
N TYR A 214 43.20 -37.77 -3.53
CA TYR A 214 42.28 -37.99 -4.63
C TYR A 214 42.97 -38.82 -5.72
N ARG A 215 42.40 -39.98 -6.07
CA ARG A 215 42.86 -40.75 -7.22
C ARG A 215 42.08 -40.34 -8.46
N THR A 216 42.82 -39.91 -9.49
CA THR A 216 42.29 -39.54 -10.80
C THR A 216 43.00 -40.33 -11.89
N ARG A 217 42.29 -40.69 -12.98
CA ARG A 217 42.85 -41.50 -14.09
C ARG A 217 43.35 -40.69 -15.28
N GLU A 218 42.86 -39.46 -15.45
CA GLU A 218 43.32 -38.51 -16.46
C GLU A 218 43.31 -37.12 -15.85
N CYS A 219 44.28 -36.27 -16.20
CA CYS A 219 44.30 -34.88 -15.77
C CYS A 219 43.01 -34.22 -16.25
N CYS A 220 42.21 -33.69 -15.32
CA CYS A 220 41.08 -32.84 -15.66
C CYS A 220 41.60 -31.65 -16.48
N ASN A 221 41.19 -31.53 -17.75
CA ASN A 221 41.70 -30.51 -18.69
C ASN A 221 41.53 -29.04 -18.22
N HIS A 222 40.88 -28.79 -17.09
CA HIS A 222 40.50 -27.46 -16.60
C HIS A 222 40.78 -27.24 -15.10
N LEU A 223 41.64 -28.03 -14.45
CA LEU A 223 42.03 -27.74 -13.05
C LEU A 223 43.16 -26.71 -12.99
N TYR A 224 42.80 -25.44 -12.84
CA TYR A 224 43.74 -24.38 -12.45
C TYR A 224 44.15 -24.58 -10.98
N TRP A 225 45.27 -25.28 -10.76
CA TRP A 225 45.81 -25.53 -9.43
C TRP A 225 46.56 -24.31 -8.88
N ASN A 226 46.02 -23.65 -7.85
CA ASN A 226 46.82 -22.81 -6.95
C ASN A 226 47.56 -23.72 -5.93
N ARG A 227 48.65 -24.33 -6.43
CA ARG A 227 49.84 -24.86 -5.74
C ARG A 227 49.69 -25.60 -4.38
N ALA A 228 50.05 -26.88 -4.35
CA ALA A 228 51.26 -27.42 -3.66
C ALA A 228 51.13 -28.94 -3.38
N LEU A 229 51.68 -29.80 -4.24
CA LEU A 229 51.97 -31.20 -3.88
C LEU A 229 53.24 -31.70 -4.56
N ARG A 230 54.29 -31.95 -3.77
CA ARG A 230 55.31 -33.03 -3.89
C ARG A 230 55.93 -33.22 -2.48
N PRO A 231 56.51 -34.39 -2.11
CA PRO A 231 57.03 -35.44 -3.00
C PRO A 231 56.71 -36.92 -2.61
N SER A 232 56.54 -37.78 -3.63
CA SER A 232 57.37 -38.98 -3.91
C SER A 232 56.58 -40.06 -4.68
N HIS A 233 56.99 -40.29 -5.95
CA HIS A 233 56.64 -41.41 -6.87
C HIS A 233 55.16 -41.58 -7.25
N LEU A 234 54.69 -41.61 -8.51
CA LEU A 234 55.14 -41.52 -9.91
C LEU A 234 53.86 -41.01 -10.62
N TRP A 235 53.86 -39.97 -11.46
CA TRP A 235 54.25 -39.97 -12.87
C TRP A 235 54.72 -38.57 -13.28
N GLU A 236 55.80 -38.49 -14.05
CA GLU A 236 56.20 -37.30 -14.80
C GLU A 236 55.21 -37.05 -15.94
N TYR A 237 54.74 -35.80 -16.06
CA TYR A 237 54.53 -35.17 -17.37
C TYR A 237 55.24 -33.83 -17.33
N GLU A 238 56.39 -33.79 -17.99
CA GLU A 238 57.08 -32.57 -18.41
C GLU A 238 56.91 -32.45 -19.94
N HIS A 239 57.03 -31.22 -20.47
CA HIS A 239 56.88 -30.74 -21.88
C HIS A 239 55.49 -30.16 -22.24
N VAL A 240 55.31 -28.92 -22.76
CA VAL A 240 56.20 -27.96 -23.45
C VAL A 240 55.66 -26.51 -23.33
N PHE A 241 56.54 -25.51 -23.20
CA PHE A 241 56.29 -24.10 -23.57
C PHE A 241 56.35 -23.92 -25.10
N GLY A 242 55.26 -23.42 -25.73
CA GLY A 242 55.23 -22.73 -27.04
C GLY A 242 55.56 -23.55 -28.31
N PRO A 243 55.02 -23.19 -29.49
CA PRO A 243 55.47 -21.96 -30.16
C PRO A 243 54.40 -21.16 -30.95
N GLY A 244 54.60 -19.84 -31.02
CA GLY A 244 54.48 -19.08 -32.27
C GLY A 244 53.14 -18.38 -32.61
N HIS A 245 53.01 -17.12 -32.19
CA HIS A 245 52.50 -16.07 -33.09
C HIS A 245 53.25 -14.75 -32.82
N GLU A 246 54.15 -14.40 -33.74
CA GLU A 246 54.71 -13.06 -34.03
C GLU A 246 54.99 -13.06 -35.56
N PRO A 247 55.04 -11.93 -36.28
CA PRO A 247 55.14 -10.54 -35.82
C PRO A 247 53.80 -9.78 -35.68
#